data_AF-A0A2K8PT85-F1
#
_entry.id   AF-A0A2K8PT85-F1
#
_cell.length_a   1.000
_cell.length_b   1.000
_cell.length_c   1.000
_cell.angle_alpha   90.00
_cell.angle_beta   90.00
_cell.angle_gamma   90.00
#
_symmetry.space_group_name_H-M   'P 1'
#
loop_
_entity.id
_entity.type
_entity.pdbx_description
1 polymer ?
#
loop_
_entity_poly.entity_id
_entity_poly.type
_entity_poly.pdbx_seq_one_letter_code
_entity_poly.pdbx_strand_id
1 'polypeptide(L)' 'MWHGRIYGSTDSGPLALDARTGDDLPAAPGIAPYAVNEYVGLALKGTDAMAYPAVE' A
#
# COMPACT_ATOMS: atom_id res chain seq x y z
N MET A 1 2.27 5.24 -9.95
CA MET A 1 0.91 4.77 -9.60
C MET A 1 0.77 3.38 -10.15
N TRP A 2 0.42 2.43 -9.31
CA TRP A 2 0.33 1.02 -9.71
C TRP A 2 -1.06 0.53 -9.31
N HIS A 3 -1.77 -0.10 -10.24
CA HIS A 3 -3.21 -0.48 -10.12
C HIS A 3 -4.17 0.68 -9.84
N GLY A 4 -3.78 1.92 -10.16
CA GLY A 4 -4.62 3.09 -9.84
C GLY A 4 -4.75 3.32 -8.33
N ARG A 5 -3.76 2.89 -7.53
CA ARG A 5 -3.73 3.09 -6.08
C ARG A 5 -2.52 3.91 -5.64
N ILE A 6 -2.68 4.69 -4.58
CA ILE A 6 -1.61 5.37 -3.84
C ILE A 6 -1.56 4.77 -2.44
N TYR A 7 -0.38 4.35 -2.00
CA TYR A 7 -0.16 3.89 -0.62
C TYR A 7 0.62 4.94 0.16
N GLY A 8 0.27 5.13 1.42
CA GLY A 8 0.95 6.08 2.29
C GLY A 8 0.89 5.67 3.76
N SER A 9 1.76 6.27 4.57
CA SER A 9 1.73 6.13 6.02
C SER A 9 1.35 7.47 6.64
N THR A 10 0.43 7.44 7.59
CA THR A 10 0.00 8.59 8.39
C THR A 10 0.21 8.31 9.87
N ASP A 11 0.04 9.32 10.72
CA ASP A 11 0.09 9.14 12.18
C ASP A 11 -1.00 8.18 12.70
N SER A 12 -2.09 8.02 11.96
CA SER A 12 -3.17 7.08 12.27
C SER A 12 -2.97 5.68 11.67
N GLY A 13 -1.88 5.48 10.91
CA GLY A 13 -1.54 4.21 10.30
C GLY A 13 -1.44 4.25 8.77
N PRO A 14 -1.29 3.07 8.15
CA PRO A 14 -1.19 2.93 6.70
C PRO A 14 -2.54 3.22 6.00
N LEU A 15 -2.45 3.85 4.84
CA LEU A 15 -3.58 4.31 4.04
C LEU A 15 -3.41 3.89 2.58
N ALA A 16 -4.53 3.64 1.90
CA ALA A 16 -4.57 3.46 0.46
C ALA A 16 -5.67 4.33 -0.16
N LEU A 17 -5.35 5.04 -1.24
CA LEU A 17 -6.25 5.93 -1.97
C LEU A 17 -6.45 5.45 -3.41
N ASP A 18 -7.61 5.72 -4.00
CA ASP A 18 -7.81 5.69 -5.45
C ASP A 18 -6.99 6.83 -6.07
N ALA A 19 -6.12 6.49 -7.01
CA ALA A 19 -5.19 7.45 -7.60
C ALA A 19 -5.84 8.41 -8.60
N ARG A 20 -7.06 8.10 -9.06
CA ARG A 20 -7.85 8.91 -9.99
C ARG A 20 -8.75 9.89 -9.26
N THR A 21 -9.35 9.50 -8.14
CA THR A 21 -10.26 10.37 -7.37
C THR A 21 -9.62 10.99 -6.13
N GLY A 22 -8.60 10.34 -5.57
CA GLY A 22 -7.98 10.72 -4.30
C GLY A 22 -8.74 10.24 -3.06
N ASP A 23 -9.84 9.49 -3.24
CA ASP A 23 -10.66 9.00 -2.15
C ASP A 23 -10.02 7.79 -1.46
N ASP A 24 -10.34 7.60 -0.18
CA ASP A 24 -9.96 6.41 0.57
C ASP A 24 -10.51 5.14 -0.10
N LEU A 25 -9.66 4.11 -0.20
CA LEU A 25 -10.13 2.80 -0.59
C LEU A 25 -11.01 2.19 0.54
N PRO A 26 -12.00 1.35 0.22
CA PRO A 26 -12.97 0.82 1.19
C PRO A 26 -12.36 0.04 2.36
N ALA A 27 -11.12 -0.43 2.21
CA ALA A 27 -10.38 -1.12 3.26
C ALA A 27 -9.00 -0.50 3.43
N ALA A 28 -8.69 -0.09 4.66
CA ALA A 28 -7.35 0.34 5.01
C ALA A 28 -6.37 -0.85 4.92
N PRO A 29 -5.19 -0.68 4.32
CA PRO A 29 -4.21 -1.75 4.21
C PRO A 29 -3.60 -2.07 5.58
N GLY A 30 -3.12 -3.30 5.77
CA GLY A 30 -2.37 -3.65 6.99
C GLY A 30 -0.96 -3.03 7.05
N ILE A 31 -0.42 -2.61 5.91
CA ILE A 31 0.90 -1.96 5.77
C ILE A 31 0.95 -1.13 4.48
N ALA A 32 1.73 -0.03 4.49
CA ALA A 32 1.99 0.76 3.30
C ALA A 32 3.30 0.30 2.62
N PRO A 33 3.25 -0.27 1.40
CA PRO A 33 4.45 -0.71 0.68
C PRO A 33 5.27 0.46 0.13
N TYR A 34 6.59 0.26 0.06
CA TYR A 34 7.54 1.19 -0.58
C TYR A 34 7.59 0.97 -2.10
N ALA A 35 7.46 -0.28 -2.53
CA ALA A 35 7.47 -0.67 -3.93
C ALA A 35 6.43 -1.76 -4.16
N VAL A 36 5.78 -1.72 -5.31
CA VAL A 36 4.74 -2.68 -5.71
C VAL A 36 4.91 -3.04 -7.18
N ASN A 37 4.60 -4.29 -7.51
CA ASN A 37 4.41 -4.77 -8.87
C ASN A 37 3.19 -5.72 -8.94
N GLU A 38 2.98 -6.35 -10.10
CA GLU A 38 1.81 -7.21 -10.40
C GLU A 38 1.63 -8.45 -9.52
N TYR A 39 2.64 -8.79 -8.74
CA TYR A 39 2.60 -9.97 -7.90
C TYR A 39 2.84 -9.65 -6.43
N VAL A 40 3.64 -8.64 -6.11
CA VAL A 40 4.14 -8.39 -4.76
C VAL A 40 4.24 -6.91 -4.41
N GLY A 41 3.95 -6.61 -3.15
CA GLY A 41 4.34 -5.39 -2.47
C GLY A 41 5.49 -5.65 -1.49
N LEU A 42 6.48 -4.76 -1.49
CA LEU A 42 7.60 -4.76 -0.55
C LEU A 42 7.40 -3.65 0.49
N ALA A 43 7.43 -4.03 1.76
CA ALA A 43 7.30 -3.11 2.87
C ALA A 43 8.33 -3.43 3.97
N LEU A 44 8.64 -2.45 4.81
CA LEU A 44 9.49 -2.64 5.98
C LEU A 44 8.64 -2.77 7.24
N LYS A 45 8.98 -3.73 8.09
CA LYS A 45 8.48 -3.83 9.47
C LYS A 45 9.67 -3.73 10.42
N GLY A 46 9.97 -2.51 10.86
CA GLY A 46 11.24 -2.23 11.54
C GLY A 46 12.41 -2.30 10.56
N THR A 47 13.40 -3.15 10.84
CA THR A 47 14.54 -3.40 9.94
C THR A 47 14.33 -4.57 8.98
N ASP A 48 13.20 -5.28 9.11
CA ASP A 48 12.91 -6.45 8.29
C ASP A 48 12.19 -6.05 7.01
N ALA A 49 12.69 -6.54 5.87
CA ALA A 49 12.00 -6.44 4.58
C ALA A 49 11.02 -7.60 4.44
N MET A 50 9.74 -7.27 4.23
CA MET A 50 8.66 -8.23 4.03
C MET A 50 8.04 -8.07 2.65
N ALA A 51 7.74 -9.20 2.01
CA ALA A 51 6.98 -9.27 0.78
C ALA A 51 5.56 -9.73 1.06
N TYR A 52 4.59 -9.03 0.50
CA TYR A 52 3.16 -9.35 0.61
C TYR A 52 2.60 -9.57 -0.80
N PRO A 53 1.70 -10.55 -0.99
CA PRO A 53 1.04 -10.73 -2.28
C PRO A 53 0.23 -9.48 -2.63
N ALA A 54 0.35 -9.02 -3.87
CA ALA A 54 -0.54 -8.01 -4.41
C ALA A 54 -1.91 -8.66 -4.59
N VAL A 55 -2.83 -8.43 -3.64
CA VAL A 55 -4.25 -8.79 -3.83
C VAL A 55 -4.87 -7.78 -4.79
N GLU A 56 -5.41 -8.29 -5.91
CA GLU A 56 -6.27 -7.52 -6.82
C GLU A 56 -7.50 -6.98 -6.07
#